data_AF-A0A8E5HWV1-F1
#
_entry.id   AF-A0A8E5HWV1-F1
#
_cell.length_a   1.000
_cell.length_b   1.000
_cell.length_c   1.000
_cell.angle_alpha   90.00
_cell.angle_beta   90.00
_cell.angle_gamma   90.00
#
_symmetry.space_group_name_H-M   'P 1'
#
loop_
_entity.id
_entity.type
_entity.pdbx_description
1 polymer ?
#
loop_
_entity_poly.entity_id
_entity_poly.type
_entity_poly.pdbx_seq_one_letter_code
_entity_poly.pdbx_strand_id
1 'polypeptide(L)'
;MEGALNWAILLRFNDGIEWVSRSPKTKYAVGGKTARELLASEAATLKYIRSKTNIPLPEVFSYCATSENATGVPYILMSKAAGHQLSEYNWHTSPTTSTAPGRHMKLTEKRKVMNQLGSFASQLSHLKNDTIGSLFENEGIEFNIGACLSPSFILQGRESIDSSLEVHFITQRTITCLWYPSS
;
A
#
# COMPACT_ATOMS: atom_id res chain seq x y z
N MET A 1 4.43 -7.45 14.14
CA MET A 1 3.54 -7.81 13.01
C MET A 1 4.38 -7.92 11.77
N GLU A 2 4.18 -8.95 10.95
CA GLU A 2 4.95 -9.16 9.73
C GLU A 2 4.06 -9.06 8.49
N GLY A 3 4.34 -8.10 7.61
CA GLY A 3 3.74 -8.03 6.27
C GLY A 3 4.59 -8.74 5.23
N ALA A 4 4.15 -8.68 3.97
CA ALA A 4 4.95 -9.19 2.85
C ALA A 4 6.28 -8.42 2.77
N LEU A 5 6.25 -7.11 2.49
CA LEU A 5 7.46 -6.33 2.22
C LEU A 5 8.08 -5.67 3.45
N ASN A 6 7.29 -5.40 4.50
CA ASN A 6 7.74 -4.64 5.68
C ASN A 6 7.53 -5.45 6.97
N TRP A 7 8.41 -5.25 7.95
CA TRP A 7 8.13 -5.58 9.34
C TRP A 7 7.56 -4.35 10.07
N ALA A 8 6.78 -4.58 11.12
CA ALA A 8 6.15 -3.52 11.89
C ALA A 8 6.20 -3.82 13.39
N ILE A 9 6.59 -2.82 14.17
CA ILE A 9 6.52 -2.83 15.63
C ILE A 9 5.44 -1.86 16.11
N LEU A 10 4.78 -2.24 17.20
CA LEU A 10 3.80 -1.43 17.88
C LEU A 10 4.48 -0.77 19.07
N LEU A 11 4.43 0.54 19.13
CA LEU A 11 4.93 1.35 20.24
C LEU A 11 3.73 1.77 21.09
N ARG A 12 3.81 1.54 22.40
CA ARG A 12 2.78 1.95 23.35
C ARG A 12 3.42 2.89 24.37
N PHE A 13 2.86 4.08 24.48
CA PHE A 13 3.32 5.10 25.42
C PHE A 13 2.56 5.01 26.74
N ASN A 14 3.11 5.64 27.79
CA ASN A 14 2.54 5.61 29.14
C ASN A 14 1.18 6.34 29.24
N ASP A 15 0.91 7.27 28.33
CA ASP A 15 -0.36 7.96 28.18
C ASP A 15 -1.43 7.11 27.45
N GLY A 16 -1.08 5.88 27.04
CA GLY A 16 -1.96 4.96 26.34
C GLY A 16 -1.99 5.14 24.82
N ILE A 17 -1.28 6.13 24.27
CA ILE A 17 -1.18 6.33 22.83
C ILE A 17 -0.39 5.18 22.19
N GLU A 18 -0.82 4.75 21.00
CA GLU A 18 -0.18 3.68 20.24
C GLU A 18 0.29 4.17 18.86
N TRP A 19 1.56 3.95 18.56
CA TRP A 19 2.16 4.23 17.26
C TRP A 19 2.65 2.94 16.60
N VAL A 20 2.84 3.01 15.29
CA VAL A 20 3.42 1.93 14.50
C VAL A 20 4.67 2.45 13.83
N SER A 21 5.78 1.73 14.01
CA SER A 21 6.99 1.91 13.19
C SER A 21 7.09 0.75 12.20
N ARG A 22 7.17 1.08 10.91
CA ARG A 22 7.32 0.12 9.81
C ARG A 22 8.67 0.30 9.16
N SER A 23 9.30 -0.82 8.79
CA SER A 23 10.57 -0.79 8.07
C SER A 23 10.61 -1.92 7.02
N PRO A 24 11.24 -1.70 5.85
CA PRO A 24 11.35 -2.71 4.80
C PRO A 24 12.11 -3.94 5.30
N LYS A 25 11.70 -5.12 4.84
CA LYS A 25 12.46 -6.34 5.09
C LYS A 25 13.62 -6.39 4.11
N THR A 26 14.85 -6.48 4.63
CA THR A 26 16.10 -6.61 3.85
C THR A 26 16.16 -7.91 3.01
N LYS A 27 15.21 -8.83 3.20
CA LYS A 27 15.22 -10.18 2.61
C LYS A 27 14.84 -10.24 1.13
N TYR A 28 14.22 -9.19 0.60
CA TYR A 28 13.94 -9.09 -0.83
C TYR A 28 15.17 -8.46 -1.46
N ALA A 29 15.75 -9.09 -2.49
CA ALA A 29 16.93 -8.62 -3.23
C ALA A 29 16.65 -7.34 -4.06
N VAL A 30 15.87 -6.43 -3.48
CA VAL A 30 15.57 -5.11 -4.00
C VAL A 30 16.79 -4.25 -3.72
N GLY A 31 17.34 -3.64 -4.78
CA GLY A 31 18.47 -2.74 -4.63
C GLY A 31 18.21 -1.66 -3.57
N GLY A 32 19.24 -1.28 -2.82
CA GLY A 32 19.10 -0.32 -1.72
C GLY A 32 18.45 1.00 -2.14
N LYS A 33 18.65 1.44 -3.40
CA LYS A 33 17.97 2.59 -3.99
C LYS A 33 16.45 2.37 -4.10
N THR A 34 16.02 1.28 -4.75
CA THR A 34 14.61 0.97 -4.96
C THR A 34 13.85 0.78 -3.64
N ALA A 35 14.48 0.19 -2.63
CA ALA A 35 13.89 0.07 -1.28
C ALA A 35 13.66 1.44 -0.63
N ARG A 36 14.58 2.39 -0.81
CA ARG A 36 14.44 3.78 -0.34
C ARG A 36 13.28 4.48 -1.04
N GLU A 37 13.22 4.37 -2.36
CA GLU A 37 12.19 5.02 -3.17
C GLU A 37 10.80 4.45 -2.86
N LEU A 38 10.69 3.13 -2.66
CA LEU A 38 9.45 2.47 -2.22
C LEU A 38 8.95 3.02 -0.89
N LEU A 39 9.83 3.12 0.12
CA LEU A 39 9.45 3.63 1.43
C LEU A 39 9.01 5.09 1.35
N ALA A 40 9.78 5.92 0.65
CA ALA A 40 9.43 7.32 0.42
C ALA A 40 8.08 7.44 -0.30
N SER A 41 7.83 6.59 -1.29
CA SER A 41 6.57 6.59 -2.03
C SER A 41 5.38 6.13 -1.21
N GLU A 42 5.59 5.15 -0.33
CA GLU A 42 4.56 4.70 0.61
C GLU A 42 4.17 5.82 1.58
N ALA A 43 5.15 6.53 2.16
CA ALA A 43 4.91 7.66 3.05
C ALA A 43 4.21 8.82 2.32
N ALA A 44 4.67 9.17 1.11
CA ALA A 44 4.07 10.21 0.28
C ALA A 44 2.62 9.87 -0.10
N THR A 45 2.34 8.62 -0.46
CA THR A 45 1.00 8.17 -0.82
C THR A 45 0.03 8.28 0.36
N LEU A 46 0.45 7.89 1.57
CA LEU A 46 -0.38 8.02 2.78
C LEU A 46 -0.73 9.50 3.04
N LYS A 47 0.27 10.38 2.99
CA LYS A 47 0.07 11.83 3.16
C LYS A 47 -0.84 12.42 2.07
N TYR A 48 -0.60 12.05 0.81
CA TYR A 48 -1.38 12.52 -0.33
C TYR A 48 -2.86 12.15 -0.20
N ILE A 49 -3.18 10.86 -0.02
CA ILE A 49 -4.57 10.39 0.10
C ILE A 49 -5.25 11.04 1.30
N ARG A 50 -4.55 11.17 2.43
CA ARG A 50 -5.09 11.83 3.63
C ARG A 50 -5.39 13.32 3.40
N SER A 51 -4.60 14.03 2.60
CA SER A 51 -4.84 15.44 2.27
C SER A 51 -5.98 15.66 1.27
N LYS A 52 -6.35 14.62 0.51
CA LYS A 52 -7.36 14.73 -0.58
C LYS A 52 -8.67 14.00 -0.29
N THR A 53 -8.74 13.19 0.75
CA THR A 53 -9.91 12.33 1.05
C THR A 53 -10.22 12.30 2.54
N ASN A 54 -11.42 11.82 2.88
CA ASN A 54 -11.84 11.60 4.26
C ASN A 54 -11.61 10.13 4.69
N ILE A 55 -10.76 9.39 3.99
CA ILE A 55 -10.44 8.01 4.34
C ILE A 55 -9.63 8.02 5.64
N PRO A 56 -10.01 7.21 6.65
CA PRO A 56 -9.32 7.17 7.94
C PRO A 56 -7.98 6.42 7.83
N LEU A 57 -6.98 7.08 7.25
CA LEU A 57 -5.61 6.56 7.13
C LEU A 57 -4.78 6.88 8.38
N PRO A 58 -3.78 6.03 8.71
CA PRO A 58 -2.73 6.37 9.67
C PRO A 58 -2.10 7.73 9.38
N GLU A 59 -1.76 8.45 10.45
CA GLU A 59 -1.05 9.71 10.35
C GLU A 59 0.44 9.47 10.33
N VAL A 60 1.13 9.86 9.26
CA VAL A 60 2.59 9.76 9.18
C VAL A 60 3.19 10.90 9.98
N PHE A 61 3.83 10.60 11.10
CA PHE A 61 4.53 11.58 11.94
C PHE A 61 5.91 11.90 11.38
N SER A 62 6.64 10.87 10.94
CA SER A 62 7.97 11.01 10.37
C SER A 62 8.33 9.76 9.55
N TYR A 63 9.21 9.91 8.57
CA TYR A 63 9.80 8.78 7.87
C TYR A 63 11.24 9.09 7.47
N CYS A 64 12.07 8.06 7.39
CA CYS A 64 13.41 8.15 6.83
C CYS A 64 13.62 6.96 5.90
N ALA A 65 13.89 7.23 4.61
CA ALA A 65 14.13 6.18 3.65
C ALA A 65 15.54 5.55 3.78
N THR A 66 16.47 6.23 4.46
CA THR A 66 17.88 5.84 4.54
C THR A 66 18.15 5.10 5.86
N SER A 67 19.26 4.36 5.95
CA SER A 67 19.78 3.83 7.22
C SER A 67 20.65 4.85 7.98
N GLU A 68 20.92 6.01 7.37
CA GLU A 68 21.69 7.11 7.95
C GLU A 68 20.80 7.94 8.87
N ASN A 69 20.29 7.29 9.92
CA ASN A 69 19.44 7.93 10.92
C ASN A 69 19.65 7.25 12.28
N ALA A 70 19.12 7.84 13.35
CA ALA A 70 19.32 7.36 14.73
C ALA A 70 18.88 5.91 14.98
N THR A 71 17.97 5.36 14.16
CA THR A 71 17.47 3.98 14.28
C THR A 71 18.33 2.98 13.51
N GLY A 72 19.25 3.44 12.64
CA GLY A 72 20.10 2.60 11.80
C GLY A 72 19.37 1.85 10.68
N VAL A 73 18.05 2.04 10.54
CA VAL A 73 17.22 1.39 9.53
C VAL A 73 16.23 2.37 8.91
N PRO A 74 15.83 2.19 7.63
CA PRO A 74 14.74 2.96 7.06
C PRO A 74 13.44 2.73 7.82
N TYR A 75 12.61 3.77 8.02
CA TYR A 75 11.37 3.63 8.76
C TYR A 75 10.26 4.59 8.29
N ILE A 76 9.01 4.22 8.55
CA ILE A 76 7.84 5.10 8.61
C ILE A 76 7.26 5.00 10.01
N LEU A 77 7.19 6.12 10.72
CA LEU A 77 6.58 6.25 12.03
C LEU A 77 5.22 6.93 11.89
N MET A 78 4.18 6.27 12.37
CA MET A 78 2.81 6.71 12.16
C MET A 78 1.86 6.32 13.30
N SER A 79 0.68 6.92 13.34
CA SER A 79 -0.37 6.51 14.28
C SER A 79 -0.85 5.08 14.00
N LYS A 80 -1.37 4.40 15.04
CA LYS A 80 -2.08 3.14 14.85
C LYS A 80 -3.43 3.40 14.17
N ALA A 81 -3.73 2.64 13.12
CA ALA A 81 -5.05 2.68 12.49
C ALA A 81 -6.15 2.32 13.50
N ALA A 82 -7.22 3.11 13.53
CA ALA A 82 -8.38 2.82 14.37
C ALA A 82 -9.21 1.67 13.76
N GLY A 83 -9.71 0.78 14.61
CA GLY A 83 -10.58 -0.34 14.20
C GLY A 83 -9.99 -1.71 14.52
N HIS A 84 -10.64 -2.74 13.96
CA HIS A 84 -10.29 -4.14 14.14
C HIS A 84 -9.88 -4.74 12.80
N GLN A 85 -8.95 -5.69 12.81
CA GLN A 85 -8.55 -6.36 11.58
C GLN A 85 -9.67 -7.29 11.13
N LEU A 86 -10.02 -7.25 9.84
CA LEU A 86 -11.10 -8.10 9.33
C LEU A 86 -10.78 -9.60 9.45
N SER A 87 -9.48 -9.95 9.53
CA SER A 87 -8.98 -11.30 9.80
C SER A 87 -9.38 -11.86 11.16
N GLU A 88 -9.77 -11.01 12.12
CA GLU A 88 -10.29 -11.42 13.43
C GLU A 88 -11.74 -11.94 13.36
N TYR A 89 -12.38 -11.81 12.19
CA TYR A 89 -13.79 -12.16 11.98
C TYR A 89 -13.94 -13.20 10.88
N ASN A 90 -14.93 -14.08 11.06
CA ASN A 90 -15.30 -15.01 10.01
C ASN A 90 -16.34 -14.36 9.06
N TRP A 91 -15.95 -14.20 7.79
CA TRP A 91 -16.79 -13.63 6.74
C TRP A 91 -17.81 -14.62 6.17
N HIS A 92 -17.56 -15.92 6.22
CA HIS A 92 -18.49 -16.91 5.68
C HIS A 92 -19.64 -17.13 6.66
N THR A 93 -20.84 -17.42 6.16
CA THR A 93 -22.00 -17.68 7.03
C THR A 93 -22.16 -19.18 7.35
N SER A 94 -21.48 -20.08 6.62
CA SER A 94 -21.68 -21.52 6.74
C SER A 94 -21.02 -22.12 8.00
N PRO A 95 -21.67 -23.07 8.70
CA PRO A 95 -21.06 -23.86 9.77
C PRO A 95 -19.98 -24.84 9.29
N THR A 96 -19.84 -25.03 7.97
CA THR A 96 -18.95 -26.05 7.43
C THR A 96 -17.51 -25.53 7.37
N THR A 97 -16.68 -26.09 8.25
CA THR A 97 -15.22 -26.25 8.14
C THR A 97 -14.34 -25.01 8.22
N SER A 98 -14.80 -23.89 8.79
CA SER A 98 -13.87 -22.80 9.13
C SER A 98 -13.19 -23.06 10.47
N THR A 99 -11.96 -23.61 10.42
CA THR A 99 -11.03 -23.69 11.56
C THR A 99 -10.45 -22.33 11.97
N ALA A 100 -10.87 -21.24 11.32
CA ALA A 100 -10.36 -19.90 11.58
C ALA A 100 -10.89 -19.39 12.93
N PRO A 101 -10.00 -19.04 13.88
CA PRO A 101 -10.40 -18.40 15.12
C PRO A 101 -10.99 -17.03 14.81
N GLY A 102 -12.22 -16.75 15.26
CA GLY A 102 -12.84 -15.46 15.04
C GLY A 102 -14.36 -15.48 15.21
N ARG A 103 -14.93 -14.33 15.60
CA ARG A 103 -16.39 -14.18 15.73
C ARG A 103 -17.03 -14.15 14.34
N HIS A 104 -18.14 -14.86 14.16
CA HIS A 104 -18.93 -14.80 12.94
C HIS A 104 -19.53 -13.40 12.73
N MET A 105 -19.33 -12.86 11.53
CA MET A 105 -19.82 -11.53 11.20
C MET A 105 -21.29 -11.58 10.78
N LYS A 106 -22.11 -10.72 11.38
CA LYS A 106 -23.53 -10.60 11.02
C LYS A 106 -23.68 -9.96 9.63
N LEU A 107 -24.79 -10.24 8.95
CA LEU A 107 -25.08 -9.63 7.64
C LEU A 107 -25.05 -8.09 7.68
N THR A 108 -25.50 -7.50 8.80
CA THR A 108 -25.46 -6.04 9.02
C THR A 108 -24.04 -5.50 9.12
N GLU A 109 -23.12 -6.25 9.74
CA GLU A 109 -21.70 -5.89 9.85
C GLU A 109 -21.01 -6.02 8.49
N LYS A 110 -21.26 -7.10 7.74
CA LYS A 110 -20.76 -7.27 6.36
C LYS A 110 -21.21 -6.12 5.46
N ARG A 111 -22.49 -5.73 5.53
CA ARG A 111 -23.03 -4.60 4.78
C ARG A 111 -22.32 -3.29 5.14
N LYS A 112 -22.02 -3.04 6.42
CA LYS A 112 -21.26 -1.85 6.84
C LYS A 112 -19.86 -1.85 6.21
N VAL A 113 -19.15 -2.97 6.28
CA VAL A 113 -17.82 -3.13 5.66
C VAL A 113 -17.89 -2.86 4.16
N MET A 114 -18.82 -3.49 3.45
CA MET A 114 -18.98 -3.28 2.00
C MET A 114 -19.31 -1.82 1.64
N ASN A 115 -20.17 -1.16 2.41
CA ASN A 115 -20.49 0.25 2.21
C ASN A 115 -19.25 1.15 2.41
N GLN A 116 -18.43 0.88 3.44
CA GLN A 116 -17.20 1.61 3.67
C GLN A 116 -16.18 1.40 2.54
N LEU A 117 -15.96 0.16 2.10
CA LEU A 117 -15.09 -0.14 0.96
C LEU A 117 -15.58 0.57 -0.30
N GLY A 118 -16.88 0.56 -0.58
CA GLY A 118 -17.47 1.28 -1.71
C GLY A 118 -17.22 2.79 -1.64
N SER A 119 -17.38 3.38 -0.46
CA SER A 119 -17.08 4.80 -0.23
C SER A 119 -15.59 5.12 -0.44
N PHE A 120 -14.69 4.27 0.08
CA PHE A 120 -13.25 4.46 -0.09
C PHE A 120 -12.83 4.31 -1.55
N ALA A 121 -13.31 3.28 -2.25
CA ALA A 121 -13.04 3.06 -3.67
C ALA A 121 -13.54 4.25 -4.51
N SER A 122 -14.73 4.77 -4.20
CA SER A 122 -15.26 5.97 -4.85
C SER A 122 -14.35 7.18 -4.62
N GLN A 123 -13.94 7.47 -3.38
CA GLN A 123 -13.03 8.58 -3.09
C GLN A 123 -11.68 8.44 -3.79
N LEU A 124 -11.07 7.24 -3.75
CA LEU A 124 -9.81 6.97 -4.44
C LEU A 124 -9.93 7.11 -5.97
N SER A 125 -11.09 6.77 -6.56
CA SER A 125 -11.30 6.91 -8.01
C SER A 125 -11.30 8.36 -8.51
N HIS A 126 -11.50 9.33 -7.62
CA HIS A 126 -11.41 10.75 -7.94
C HIS A 126 -9.97 11.27 -7.89
N LEU A 127 -9.03 10.51 -7.30
CA LEU A 127 -7.61 10.84 -7.28
C LEU A 127 -6.99 10.44 -8.62
N LYS A 128 -7.21 11.27 -9.64
CA LYS A 128 -6.63 11.07 -10.97
C LYS A 128 -5.35 11.87 -11.12
N ASN A 129 -4.39 11.25 -11.80
CA ASN A 129 -3.16 11.87 -12.22
C ASN A 129 -2.99 11.65 -13.73
N ASP A 130 -2.35 12.60 -14.40
CA ASP A 130 -2.16 12.55 -15.85
C ASP A 130 -1.10 11.52 -16.27
N THR A 131 -0.26 11.07 -15.34
CA THR A 131 0.78 10.07 -15.56
C THR A 131 0.66 8.90 -14.59
N ILE A 132 1.07 7.71 -15.06
CA ILE A 132 1.17 6.51 -14.23
C ILE A 132 2.54 6.51 -13.56
N GLY A 133 2.56 6.34 -12.23
CA GLY A 133 3.81 6.25 -11.50
C GLY A 133 3.63 6.21 -9.99
N SER A 134 4.74 6.32 -9.28
CA SER A 134 4.79 6.36 -7.82
C SER A 134 4.80 7.80 -7.31
N LEU A 135 4.07 8.08 -6.24
CA LEU A 135 4.06 9.41 -5.63
C LEU A 135 5.32 9.64 -4.80
N PHE A 136 5.87 10.83 -4.85
CA PHE A 136 6.98 11.30 -4.03
C PHE A 136 6.67 12.70 -3.50
N GLU A 137 7.18 13.01 -2.32
CA GLU A 137 7.01 14.30 -1.66
C GLU A 137 8.17 15.22 -2.03
N ASN A 138 7.87 16.38 -2.63
CA ASN A 138 8.80 17.49 -2.81
C ASN A 138 8.48 18.55 -1.76
N GLU A 139 9.47 18.91 -0.94
CA GLU A 139 9.38 20.04 0.00
C GLU A 139 8.09 20.07 0.85
N GLY A 140 7.72 18.93 1.42
CA GLY A 140 6.74 18.80 2.50
C GLY A 140 5.26 18.80 2.10
N ILE A 141 4.86 19.54 1.07
CA ILE A 141 3.43 19.69 0.70
C ILE A 141 3.17 19.35 -0.76
N GLU A 142 4.16 19.47 -1.64
CA GLU A 142 3.99 19.13 -3.04
C GLU A 142 4.25 17.64 -3.29
N PHE A 143 3.46 17.07 -4.20
CA PHE A 143 3.58 15.67 -4.59
C PHE A 143 3.82 15.58 -6.09
N ASN A 144 4.74 14.71 -6.48
CA ASN A 144 5.11 14.48 -7.87
C ASN A 144 5.15 12.99 -8.15
N ILE A 145 4.96 12.67 -9.42
CA ILE A 145 4.87 11.30 -9.91
C ILE A 145 6.21 10.95 -10.55
N GLY A 146 6.90 9.97 -9.96
CA GLY A 146 8.12 9.39 -10.50
C GLY A 146 7.88 8.01 -11.12
N ALA A 147 8.97 7.27 -11.34
CA ALA A 147 8.92 5.93 -11.93
C ALA A 147 7.96 4.99 -11.17
N CYS A 148 7.30 4.08 -11.89
CA CYS A 148 6.34 3.15 -11.31
C CYS A 148 7.05 2.04 -10.50
N LEU A 149 7.00 2.11 -9.18
CA LEU A 149 7.61 1.15 -8.25
C LEU A 149 6.66 0.02 -7.85
N SER A 150 5.94 -0.55 -8.82
CA SER A 150 5.02 -1.66 -8.54
C SER A 150 5.77 -2.86 -7.93
N PRO A 151 5.31 -3.42 -6.80
CA PRO A 151 5.91 -4.62 -6.21
C PRO A 151 6.04 -5.79 -7.18
N SER A 152 5.08 -5.95 -8.11
CA SER A 152 5.13 -7.00 -9.12
C SER A 152 6.26 -6.81 -10.12
N PHE A 153 6.64 -5.57 -10.45
CA PHE A 153 7.79 -5.30 -11.32
C PHE A 153 9.11 -5.53 -10.60
N ILE A 154 9.17 -5.14 -9.33
CA ILE A 154 10.36 -5.25 -8.48
C ILE A 154 10.67 -6.70 -8.14
N LEU A 155 9.64 -7.49 -7.80
CA LEU A 155 9.83 -8.92 -7.50
C LEU A 155 10.22 -9.74 -8.75
N GLN A 156 10.04 -9.17 -9.95
CA GLN A 156 10.43 -9.79 -11.21
C GLN A 156 11.73 -9.21 -11.79
N GLY A 157 12.44 -8.33 -11.07
CA GLY A 157 13.70 -7.74 -11.54
C GLY A 157 13.52 -6.77 -12.71
N ARG A 158 12.30 -6.26 -12.96
CA ARG A 158 12.00 -5.35 -14.08
C ARG A 158 12.34 -3.89 -13.79
N GLU A 159 12.72 -3.58 -12.55
CA GLU A 159 13.22 -2.27 -12.13
C GLU A 159 14.61 -1.95 -12.72
N SER A 160 15.35 -2.97 -13.20
CA SER A 160 16.68 -2.82 -13.80
C SER A 160 16.65 -2.63 -15.32
N ILE A 161 15.46 -2.50 -15.92
CA ILE A 161 15.35 -2.20 -17.36
C ILE A 161 15.72 -0.73 -17.55
N ASP A 162 16.78 -0.49 -18.31
CA ASP A 162 17.26 0.86 -18.61
C ASP A 162 16.16 1.67 -19.29
N SER A 163 15.83 2.83 -18.71
CA SER A 163 14.90 3.81 -19.27
C SER A 163 15.34 4.37 -20.64
N SER A 164 16.58 4.10 -21.08
CA SER A 164 17.07 4.40 -22.42
C SER A 164 16.54 3.46 -23.51
N LEU A 165 15.99 2.30 -23.13
CA LEU A 165 15.29 1.44 -24.06
C LEU A 165 13.91 2.06 -24.30
N GLU A 166 13.76 2.76 -25.43
CA GLU A 166 12.45 3.16 -25.96
C GLU A 166 11.56 1.92 -26.04
N VAL A 167 10.74 1.70 -25.01
CA VAL A 167 9.61 0.81 -25.12
C VAL A 167 8.65 1.53 -26.03
N HIS A 168 8.73 1.24 -27.33
CA HIS A 168 7.72 1.64 -28.30
C HIS A 168 6.38 1.15 -27.77
N PHE A 169 5.64 2.04 -27.09
CA PHE A 169 4.21 1.89 -26.93
C PHE A 169 3.64 1.97 -28.33
N ILE A 170 3.56 0.82 -28.99
CA ILE A 170 2.68 0.64 -30.12
C ILE A 170 1.29 0.98 -29.57
N THR A 171 0.82 2.17 -29.89
CA THR A 171 -0.58 2.56 -29.76
C THR A 171 -1.39 1.70 -30.71
N GLN A 172 -1.59 0.43 -30.37
CA GLN A 172 -2.58 -0.41 -31.01
C GLN A 172 -3.94 0.03 -30.47
N ARG A 173 -4.50 1.04 -31.13
CA ARG A 173 -5.94 1.01 -31.45
C ARG A 173 -6.25 -0.41 -31.95
N THR A 174 -7.36 -0.96 -31.45
CA THR A 174 -7.97 -2.25 -31.86
C THR A 174 -7.55 -3.45 -31.01
N ILE A 175 -8.17 -3.59 -29.84
CA ILE A 175 -8.34 -4.90 -29.20
C ILE A 175 -9.49 -5.59 -29.94
N THR A 176 -9.15 -6.44 -30.92
CA THR A 176 -10.07 -7.47 -31.42
C THR A 176 -9.91 -8.69 -30.54
N CYS A 177 -10.99 -9.07 -29.88
CA CYS A 177 -11.11 -10.28 -29.07
C CYS A 177 -10.62 -11.52 -29.83
N LEU A 178 -9.64 -12.23 -29.28
CA LEU A 178 -9.35 -13.61 -29.67
C LEU A 178 -10.40 -14.53 -29.03
N TRP A 179 -11.34 -14.95 -29.86
CA TRP A 179 -12.25 -16.06 -29.60
C TRP A 179 -11.50 -17.39 -29.67
N TYR A 180 -11.78 -18.26 -28.70
CA TYR A 180 -11.47 -19.70 -28.74
C TYR A 180 -12.77 -20.43 -29.09
N PRO A 181 -12.81 -21.31 -30.10
CA PRO A 181 -13.80 -22.37 -30.13
C PRO A 181 -13.11 -23.73 -30.02
N SER A 182 -13.51 -24.45 -28.98
CA SER A 182 -13.33 -25.88 -28.81
C SER A 182 -14.30 -26.65 -29.73
N SER A 183 -13.75 -27.58 -30.51
CA SER A 183 -14.30 -28.92 -30.82
C SER A 183 -13.17 -29.74 -31.43
#